data_AF-A0A925ZNB4-F1
#
_entry.id   AF-A0A925ZNB4-F1
#
_cell.length_a   1.000
_cell.length_b   1.000
_cell.length_c   1.000
_cell.angle_alpha   90.00
_cell.angle_beta   90.00
_cell.angle_gamma   90.00
#
_symmetry.space_group_name_H-M   'P 1'
#
loop_
_entity.id
_entity.type
_entity.pdbx_description
1 polymer ?
#
loop_
_entity_poly.entity_id
_entity_poly.type
_entity_poly.pdbx_seq_one_letter_code
_entity_poly.pdbx_strand_id
1 'polypeptide(L)' 'MLRVLAGGPPAAAAALLGNSTGNLAVRATRARQRLRSELERLGWLSPLGEEGGA' A
#
# COMPACT_ATOMS: atom_id res chain seq x y z
N MET A 1 1.70 3.26 -5.01
CA MET A 1 3.05 2.89 -5.50
C MET A 1 3.94 4.11 -5.78
N LEU A 2 3.44 5.25 -6.26
CA LEU A 2 4.25 6.46 -6.48
C LEU A 2 4.88 7.09 -5.22
N ARG A 3 4.19 7.08 -4.06
CA ARG A 3 4.74 7.66 -2.81
C ARG A 3 5.96 6.92 -2.25
N VAL A 4 6.02 5.60 -2.45
CA VAL A 4 7.09 4.74 -1.92
C VAL A 4 8.33 4.77 -2.84
N LEU A 5 8.13 4.98 -4.14
CA LEU A 5 9.21 5.00 -5.13
C LEU A 5 9.77 6.41 -5.43
N ALA A 6 9.02 7.49 -5.13
CA ALA A 6 9.44 8.86 -5.45
C ALA A 6 9.86 9.70 -4.23
N GLY A 7 9.73 9.20 -2.99
CA GLY A 7 10.13 9.91 -1.76
C GLY A 7 9.40 11.25 -1.46
N GLY A 8 8.44 11.65 -2.30
CA GLY A 8 7.84 12.98 -2.26
C GLY A 8 6.64 13.13 -1.31
N PRO A 9 6.32 14.38 -0.91
CA PRO A 9 5.17 14.67 -0.05
C PRO A 9 3.84 14.34 -0.74
N PRO A 10 2.81 13.92 0.03
CA PRO A 10 1.54 13.42 -0.51
C PRO A 10 0.80 14.42 -1.41
N ALA A 11 0.94 15.73 -1.19
CA ALA A 11 0.34 16.76 -2.02
C ALA A 11 0.94 16.80 -3.44
N ALA A 12 2.26 16.65 -3.57
CA ALA A 12 2.92 16.65 -4.87
C ALA A 12 2.54 15.41 -5.69
N ALA A 13 2.47 14.24 -5.05
CA ALA A 13 2.00 13.02 -5.70
C ALA A 13 0.52 13.08 -6.09
N ALA A 14 -0.32 13.76 -5.31
CA ALA A 14 -1.73 13.95 -5.60
C ALA A 14 -1.94 14.87 -6.81
N ALA A 15 -1.21 15.99 -6.85
CA ALA A 15 -1.20 16.92 -7.98
C ALA A 15 -0.72 16.26 -9.29
N LEU A 16 0.38 15.49 -9.25
CA LEU A 16 0.91 14.75 -10.41
C LEU A 16 -0.08 13.71 -10.96
N LEU A 17 -0.94 13.17 -10.09
CA LEU A 17 -1.93 12.17 -10.45
C LEU A 17 -3.31 12.76 -10.76
N GLY A 18 -3.48 14.09 -10.73
CA GLY A 18 -4.78 14.75 -10.89
C GLY A 18 -5.82 14.31 -9.86
N ASN A 19 -5.38 13.91 -8.67
CA ASN A 19 -6.23 13.33 -7.62
C ASN A 19 -6.20 14.20 -6.37
N SER A 20 -7.27 14.17 -5.57
CA SER A 20 -7.24 14.77 -4.23
C SER A 20 -6.36 13.94 -3.28
N THR A 21 -5.71 14.60 -2.30
CA THR A 21 -4.80 13.95 -1.34
C THR A 21 -5.46 12.82 -0.55
N GLY A 22 -6.73 13.00 -0.16
CA GLY A 22 -7.52 11.96 0.52
C GLY A 22 -7.75 10.73 -0.36
N ASN A 23 -8.09 10.94 -1.64
CA ASN A 23 -8.26 9.85 -2.60
C ASN A 23 -6.93 9.10 -2.83
N LEU A 24 -5.81 9.83 -2.90
CA LEU A 24 -4.49 9.21 -3.00
C LEU A 24 -4.15 8.32 -1.79
N ALA A 25 -4.45 8.78 -0.57
CA ALA A 25 -4.22 8.00 0.64
C ALA A 25 -5.06 6.69 0.64
N VAL A 26 -6.35 6.78 0.31
CA VAL A 26 -7.24 5.61 0.21
C VAL A 26 -6.75 4.64 -0.86
N ARG A 27 -6.40 5.14 -2.06
CA ARG A 27 -5.87 4.29 -3.15
C ARG A 27 -4.56 3.63 -2.76
N ALA A 28 -3.67 4.34 -2.07
CA ALA A 28 -2.43 3.77 -1.57
C ALA A 28 -2.67 2.67 -0.53
N THR A 29 -3.61 2.86 0.38
CA THR A 29 -4.00 1.83 1.37
C THR A 29 -4.61 0.60 0.69
N ARG A 30 -5.56 0.79 -0.23
CA ARG A 30 -6.18 -0.31 -0.98
C ARG A 30 -5.17 -1.08 -1.83
N ALA A 31 -4.22 -0.38 -2.46
CA ALA A 31 -3.14 -1.01 -3.21
C ALA A 31 -2.24 -1.87 -2.30
N ARG A 32 -1.90 -1.38 -1.09
CA ARG A 32 -1.13 -2.16 -0.12
C ARG A 32 -1.89 -3.39 0.38
N GLN A 33 -3.18 -3.27 0.65
CA GLN A 33 -3.99 -4.42 1.04
C GLN A 33 -4.08 -5.47 -0.06
N ARG A 34 -4.29 -5.06 -1.33
CA ARG A 34 -4.28 -6.00 -2.47
C ARG A 34 -2.94 -6.72 -2.61
N LEU A 35 -1.82 -5.98 -2.52
CA LEU A 35 -0.49 -6.58 -2.56
C LEU A 35 -0.28 -7.57 -1.41
N ARG A 36 -0.70 -7.20 -0.19
CA ARG A 36 -0.61 -8.09 0.97
C ARG A 36 -1.41 -9.38 0.74
N SER A 37 -2.68 -9.28 0.36
CA SER A 37 -3.51 -10.46 0.12
C SER A 37 -2.93 -11.37 -0.97
N GLU A 38 -2.31 -10.80 -2.00
CA GLU A 38 -1.67 -11.58 -3.05
C GLU A 38 -0.39 -12.27 -2.55
N LEU A 39 0.41 -11.59 -1.73
CA LEU A 39 1.58 -12.18 -1.09
C LEU A 39 1.21 -13.28 -0.08
N GLU A 40 0.11 -13.11 0.65
CA GLU A 40 -0.46 -14.15 1.53
C GLU A 40 -0.93 -15.35 0.69
N ARG A 41 -1.65 -15.12 -0.41
CA ARG A 41 -2.12 -16.17 -1.33
C ARG A 41 -0.96 -16.98 -1.94
N LEU A 42 0.17 -16.32 -2.23
CA LEU A 42 1.37 -16.97 -2.76
C LEU A 42 2.18 -17.68 -1.66
N GLY A 43 1.82 -17.53 -0.39
CA GLY A 43 2.57 -18.09 0.75
C GLY A 43 3.86 -17.33 1.10
N TRP A 44 4.02 -16.11 0.58
CA TRP A 44 5.20 -15.26 0.86
C TRP A 44 5.05 -14.49 2.16
N LEU A 45 3.82 -14.29 2.61
CA LEU A 45 3.49 -13.70 3.91
C LEU A 45 2.52 -14.62 4.65
N SER A 46 2.74 -14.78 5.96
CA SER A 46 1.75 -15.42 6.81
C SER A 46 0.57 -14.45 7.03
N PRO A 47 -0.68 -14.92 7.11
CA PRO A 47 -1.79 -14.07 7.52
C PRO A 47 -1.45 -13.42 8.85
N LEU A 48 -1.68 -12.11 8.98
CA LEU A 48 -1.52 -11.38 10.25
C LEU A 48 -2.47 -12.01 11.29
N GLY A 49 -1.92 -12.91 12.12
CA GLY A 49 -2.66 -13.78 13.03
C GLY A 49 -1.90 -15.06 13.41
N GLU A 50 -0.98 -15.52 12.55
CA GLU A 50 -0.12 -16.67 12.81
C GLU A 50 1.33 -16.21 13.01
N GLU A 51 1.59 -15.35 14.01
CA GLU A 51 2.92 -15.25 14.61
C GLU A 51 3.04 -16.41 15.60
N GLY A 52 3.60 -17.52 15.13
CA GLY A 52 4.00 -18.63 15.97
C GLY A 52 5.06 -18.17 16.97
N GLY A 53 4.71 -18.24 18.26
CA GLY A 53 5.71 -18.56 19.26
C GLY A 53 6.25 -19.95 18.97
N ALA A 54 7.54 -20.03 18.66
CA ALA A 54 8.36 -21.23 18.67
C ALA A 54 9.81 -20.82 18.97
#